data_AF-A0A9X2BRZ4-F1
#
_entry.id   AF-A0A9X2BRZ4-F1
#
_cell.length_a   1.000
_cell.length_b   1.000
_cell.length_c   1.000
_cell.angle_alpha   90.00
_cell.angle_beta   90.00
_cell.angle_gamma   90.00
#
_symmetry.space_group_name_H-M   'P 1'
#
loop_
_entity.id
_entity.type
_entity.pdbx_description
1 polymer ?
#
loop_
_entity_poly.entity_id
_entity_poly.type
_entity_poly.pdbx_seq_one_letter_code
_entity_poly.pdbx_strand_id
1 'polypeptide(L)'
;MKKKVIITISCFIIFVAIYLIYDYHRPQHIEVKLKGTIYSIESKFEKQTSISIIGEHYRVLFGKDILLGKMIVDDDLVYHIKLRREDNKYFELLTKIDDEDHVIKSIGSIMTSIEFDKVWLQLDDINEKYNLIEGYVSGPAKNMEEGNGIATSIIEGRE
;
A
#
# COMPACT_ATOMS: atom_id res chain seq x y z
N MET A 1 27.45 46.46 11.43
CA MET A 1 27.27 45.71 10.17
C MET A 1 27.27 44.19 10.35
N LYS A 2 28.28 43.58 11.00
CA LYS A 2 28.35 42.11 11.20
C LYS A 2 27.08 41.48 11.80
N LYS A 3 26.47 42.11 12.81
CA LYS A 3 25.20 41.64 13.42
C LYS A 3 24.02 41.60 12.44
N LYS A 4 23.91 42.58 11.53
CA LYS A 4 22.84 42.60 10.51
C LYS A 4 23.03 41.48 9.49
N VAL A 5 24.27 41.24 9.06
CA VAL A 5 24.62 40.12 8.15
C VAL A 5 24.32 38.77 8.80
N ILE A 6 24.68 38.59 10.07
CA ILE A 6 24.36 37.36 10.83
C ILE A 6 22.84 37.15 10.91
N ILE A 7 22.06 38.19 11.24
CA ILE A 7 20.60 38.11 11.30
C ILE A 7 20.02 37.73 9.93
N THR A 8 20.47 38.35 8.85
CA THR A 8 19.99 38.02 7.49
C THR A 8 20.30 36.57 7.10
N ILE A 9 21.51 36.08 7.39
CA ILE A 9 21.89 34.69 7.12
C ILE A 9 21.05 33.72 7.98
N SER A 10 20.84 34.00 9.27
CA SER A 10 20.00 33.18 10.12
C SER A 10 18.55 33.13 9.65
N CYS A 11 17.96 34.26 9.24
CA CYS A 11 16.63 34.29 8.64
C CYS A 11 16.55 33.48 7.35
N PHE A 12 17.57 33.57 6.49
CA PHE A 12 17.62 32.77 5.26
C PHE A 12 17.65 31.27 5.54
N ILE A 13 18.49 30.82 6.50
CA ILE A 13 18.56 29.40 6.90
C ILE A 13 17.21 28.92 7.43
N ILE A 14 16.55 29.70 8.28
CA ILE A 14 15.22 29.36 8.82
C ILE A 14 14.21 29.24 7.68
N PHE A 15 14.23 30.17 6.72
CA PHE A 15 13.29 30.15 5.60
C PHE A 15 13.50 28.92 4.70
N VAL A 16 14.76 28.56 4.42
CA VAL A 16 15.11 27.34 3.68
C VAL A 16 14.65 26.10 4.44
N ALA A 17 14.86 26.04 5.76
CA ALA A 17 14.41 24.92 6.57
C ALA A 17 12.89 24.75 6.55
N ILE A 18 12.13 25.84 6.70
CA ILE A 18 10.66 25.83 6.62
C ILE A 18 10.19 25.34 5.24
N TYR A 19 10.82 25.83 4.17
CA TYR A 19 10.50 25.41 2.82
C TYR A 19 10.75 23.91 2.61
N LEU A 20 11.90 23.39 3.05
CA LEU A 20 12.22 21.96 2.93
C LEU A 20 11.26 21.08 3.74
N ILE A 21 10.88 21.50 4.94
CA ILE A 21 9.89 20.79 5.77
C ILE A 21 8.53 20.77 5.07
N TYR A 22 8.11 21.90 4.52
CA TYR A 22 6.84 22.01 3.79
C TYR A 22 6.81 21.12 2.56
N ASP A 23 7.89 21.15 1.76
CA ASP A 23 8.01 20.33 0.55
C ASP A 23 8.02 18.82 0.89
N TYR A 24 8.72 18.43 1.95
CA TYR A 24 8.76 17.03 2.41
C TYR A 24 7.38 16.50 2.84
N HIS A 25 6.57 17.33 3.48
CA HIS A 25 5.23 16.94 3.95
C HIS A 25 4.15 17.01 2.87
N ARG A 26 4.47 17.49 1.68
CA ARG A 26 3.51 17.56 0.58
C ARG A 26 3.09 16.14 0.17
N PRO A 27 1.78 15.85 0.11
CA PRO A 27 1.31 14.55 -0.36
C PRO A 27 1.78 14.29 -1.78
N GLN A 28 2.23 13.06 -2.03
CA GLN A 28 2.66 12.62 -3.35
C GLN A 28 1.61 11.70 -3.94
N HIS A 29 1.11 12.06 -5.13
CA HIS A 29 0.20 11.21 -5.86
C HIS A 29 0.93 9.93 -6.31
N ILE A 30 0.31 8.79 -6.06
CA ILE A 30 0.79 7.47 -6.49
C ILE A 30 -0.30 6.81 -7.32
N GLU A 31 0.07 6.40 -8.53
CA GLU A 31 -0.74 5.58 -9.42
C GLU A 31 0.15 4.47 -9.97
N VAL A 32 -0.11 3.24 -9.53
CA VAL A 32 0.65 2.05 -9.94
C VAL A 32 -0.32 1.01 -10.47
N LYS A 33 0.01 0.40 -11.61
CA LYS A 33 -0.72 -0.74 -12.18
C LYS A 33 0.22 -1.93 -12.35
N LEU A 34 -0.05 -3.00 -11.62
CA LEU A 34 0.72 -4.24 -11.62
C LEU A 34 -0.08 -5.35 -12.30
N LYS A 35 0.61 -6.18 -13.08
CA LYS A 35 0.06 -7.45 -13.56
C LYS A 35 0.27 -8.51 -12.48
N GLY A 36 -0.79 -9.04 -11.94
CA GLY A 36 -0.74 -10.01 -10.84
C GLY A 36 -1.29 -11.36 -11.22
N THR A 37 -1.22 -12.27 -10.26
CA THR A 37 -1.84 -13.58 -10.32
C THR A 37 -2.72 -13.77 -9.09
N ILE A 38 -3.97 -14.17 -9.31
CA ILE A 38 -4.86 -14.74 -8.29
C ILE A 38 -4.53 -16.23 -8.22
N TYR A 39 -4.28 -16.74 -7.02
CA TYR A 39 -3.94 -18.15 -6.84
C TYR A 39 -4.51 -18.71 -5.54
N SER A 40 -4.68 -20.02 -5.52
CA SER A 40 -5.07 -20.76 -4.32
C SER A 40 -4.30 -22.07 -4.29
N ILE A 41 -3.53 -22.28 -3.21
CA ILE A 41 -2.62 -23.42 -3.07
C ILE A 41 -3.42 -24.74 -3.01
N GLU A 42 -4.52 -24.75 -2.26
CA GLU A 42 -5.32 -25.95 -2.04
C GLU A 42 -6.06 -26.39 -3.31
N SER A 43 -6.67 -25.43 -4.02
CA SER A 43 -7.45 -25.72 -5.22
C SER A 43 -6.61 -25.81 -6.50
N LYS A 44 -5.30 -25.51 -6.42
CA LYS A 44 -4.38 -25.35 -7.57
C LYS A 44 -4.94 -24.38 -8.62
N PHE A 45 -5.68 -23.39 -8.17
CA PHE A 45 -6.24 -22.36 -9.02
C PHE A 45 -5.17 -21.31 -9.33
N GLU A 46 -5.13 -20.86 -10.58
CA GLU A 46 -4.29 -19.77 -11.03
C GLU A 46 -5.00 -18.96 -12.11
N LYS A 47 -5.04 -17.64 -11.95
CA LYS A 47 -5.60 -16.73 -12.94
C LYS A 47 -4.83 -15.41 -12.96
N GLN A 48 -4.49 -14.94 -14.16
CA GLN A 48 -3.91 -13.61 -14.33
C GLN A 48 -4.92 -12.51 -13.99
N THR A 49 -4.46 -11.45 -13.34
CA THR A 49 -5.27 -10.29 -12.97
C THR A 49 -4.46 -9.00 -13.06
N SER A 50 -5.12 -7.87 -12.82
CA SER A 50 -4.46 -6.58 -12.62
C SER A 50 -4.78 -6.01 -11.26
N ILE A 51 -3.77 -5.44 -10.61
CA ILE A 51 -3.87 -4.73 -9.35
C ILE A 51 -3.51 -3.28 -9.64
N SER A 52 -4.38 -2.34 -9.27
CA SER A 52 -4.10 -0.91 -9.39
C SER A 52 -4.20 -0.25 -8.03
N ILE A 53 -3.22 0.57 -7.68
CA ILE A 53 -3.21 1.40 -6.47
C ILE A 53 -3.23 2.85 -6.91
N ILE A 54 -4.20 3.62 -6.40
CA ILE A 54 -4.36 5.04 -6.73
C ILE A 54 -4.60 5.80 -5.43
N GLY A 55 -3.76 6.76 -5.09
CA GLY A 55 -3.90 7.50 -3.85
C GLY A 55 -2.84 8.57 -3.62
N GLU A 56 -2.84 9.09 -2.40
CA GLU A 56 -1.94 10.11 -1.91
C GLU A 56 -1.06 9.53 -0.81
N HIS A 57 0.26 9.64 -0.99
CA HIS A 57 1.27 9.20 -0.04
C HIS A 57 1.71 10.38 0.82
N TYR A 58 1.42 10.27 2.12
CA TYR A 58 1.74 11.24 3.15
C TYR A 58 2.99 10.80 3.89
N ARG A 59 4.07 11.56 3.69
CA ARG A 59 5.31 11.38 4.44
C ARG A 59 5.29 12.21 5.71
N VAL A 60 5.65 11.59 6.84
CA VAL A 60 5.65 12.27 8.14
C VAL A 60 7.04 12.19 8.77
N LEU A 61 7.62 13.34 9.14
CA LEU A 61 8.92 13.41 9.81
C LEU A 61 8.95 12.63 11.14
N PHE A 62 7.84 12.69 11.89
CA PHE A 62 7.67 12.02 13.17
C PHE A 62 6.43 11.13 13.11
N GLY A 63 6.61 9.88 12.73
CA GLY A 63 5.52 8.91 12.66
C GLY A 63 5.74 7.85 11.58
N LYS A 64 4.65 7.17 11.23
CA LYS A 64 4.60 6.22 10.13
C LYS A 64 4.01 6.93 8.92
N ASP A 65 4.66 6.77 7.78
CA ASP A 65 4.10 7.21 6.50
C ASP A 65 2.78 6.49 6.23
N ILE A 66 1.88 7.16 5.52
CA ILE A 66 0.53 6.65 5.24
C ILE A 66 0.23 6.85 3.76
N LEU A 67 -0.29 5.82 3.10
CA LEU A 67 -0.95 5.95 1.81
C LEU A 67 -2.46 5.89 2.03
N LEU A 68 -3.18 6.91 1.52
CA LEU A 68 -4.63 6.95 1.51
C LEU A 68 -5.12 6.90 0.06
N GLY A 69 -6.04 6.00 -0.25
CA GLY A 69 -6.55 5.91 -1.60
C GLY A 69 -7.47 4.73 -1.83
N LYS A 70 -7.37 4.16 -3.01
CA LYS A 70 -8.11 2.98 -3.42
C LYS A 70 -7.20 1.95 -4.08
N MET A 71 -7.53 0.69 -3.84
CA MET A 71 -7.00 -0.45 -4.57
C MET A 71 -8.09 -1.02 -5.46
N ILE A 72 -7.73 -1.40 -6.68
CA ILE A 72 -8.63 -2.01 -7.66
C ILE A 72 -8.02 -3.33 -8.09
N VAL A 73 -8.76 -4.43 -7.93
CA VAL A 73 -8.36 -5.77 -8.37
C VAL A 73 -9.33 -6.25 -9.44
N ASP A 74 -8.80 -6.86 -10.50
CA ASP A 74 -9.61 -7.41 -11.61
C ASP A 74 -10.52 -6.37 -12.30
N ASP A 75 -10.14 -5.09 -12.20
CA ASP A 75 -10.85 -3.90 -12.69
C ASP A 75 -12.25 -3.62 -12.08
N ASP A 76 -12.79 -4.53 -11.25
CA ASP A 76 -14.13 -4.41 -10.66
C ASP A 76 -14.17 -4.42 -9.11
N LEU A 77 -13.22 -5.07 -8.44
CA LEU A 77 -13.15 -5.09 -6.98
C LEU A 77 -12.42 -3.85 -6.48
N VAL A 78 -13.16 -2.92 -5.86
CA VAL A 78 -12.63 -1.63 -5.40
C VAL A 78 -12.66 -1.54 -3.88
N TYR A 79 -11.49 -1.33 -3.29
CA TYR A 79 -11.31 -1.17 -1.84
C TYR A 79 -10.75 0.21 -1.51
N HIS A 80 -11.32 0.87 -0.51
CA HIS A 80 -10.68 2.06 0.07
C HIS A 80 -9.59 1.59 1.03
N ILE A 81 -8.41 2.15 0.87
CA ILE A 81 -7.21 1.72 1.61
C ILE A 81 -6.59 2.88 2.39
N LYS A 82 -6.18 2.58 3.61
CA LYS A 82 -5.31 3.33 4.51
C LYS A 82 -4.13 2.45 4.91
N LEU A 83 -3.20 2.32 3.98
CA LEU A 83 -1.94 1.61 4.18
C LEU A 83 -1.02 2.41 5.11
N ARG A 84 -0.57 1.77 6.19
CA ARG A 84 0.37 2.37 7.15
C ARG A 84 1.73 1.72 7.01
N ARG A 85 2.80 2.51 7.08
CA ARG A 85 4.16 2.01 7.04
C ARG A 85 4.48 1.18 8.28
N GLU A 86 4.95 -0.04 8.07
CA GLU A 86 5.42 -0.96 9.09
C GLU A 86 6.80 -1.48 8.66
N ASP A 87 7.85 -0.95 9.29
CA ASP A 87 9.25 -1.26 8.98
C ASP A 87 9.55 -1.14 7.47
N ASN A 88 9.62 -2.29 6.78
CA ASN A 88 9.98 -2.44 5.37
C ASN A 88 8.77 -2.62 4.42
N LYS A 89 7.55 -2.40 4.90
CA LYS A 89 6.32 -2.61 4.13
C LYS A 89 5.24 -1.61 4.49
N TYR A 90 4.17 -1.60 3.71
CA TYR A 90 2.89 -1.03 4.07
C TYR A 90 1.89 -2.16 4.33
N PHE A 91 1.03 -1.96 5.34
CA PHE A 91 0.03 -2.95 5.71
C PHE A 91 -1.29 -2.30 6.10
N GLU A 92 -2.39 -2.99 5.78
CA GLU A 92 -3.72 -2.70 6.27
C GLU A 92 -4.56 -3.97 6.37
N LEU A 93 -5.36 -4.06 7.44
CA LEU A 93 -6.46 -5.00 7.54
C LEU A 93 -7.73 -4.31 7.04
N LEU A 94 -8.34 -4.83 5.98
CA LEU A 94 -9.60 -4.33 5.48
C LEU A 94 -10.73 -4.78 6.40
N THR A 95 -11.57 -3.85 6.80
CA THR A 95 -12.73 -4.16 7.65
C THR A 95 -14.01 -3.57 7.08
N LYS A 96 -15.12 -4.26 7.33
CA LYS A 96 -16.47 -3.84 7.00
C LYS A 96 -17.33 -3.92 8.25
N ILE A 97 -18.26 -2.99 8.41
CA ILE A 97 -19.28 -3.07 9.45
C ILE A 97 -20.35 -4.03 8.93
N ASP A 98 -20.64 -5.06 9.71
CA ASP A 98 -21.79 -5.91 9.48
C ASP A 98 -23.05 -5.17 9.93
N ASP A 99 -23.97 -4.94 9.01
CA ASP A 99 -25.20 -4.18 9.26
C ASP A 99 -26.18 -4.96 10.16
N GLU A 100 -26.10 -6.29 10.21
CA GLU A 100 -27.01 -7.13 11.00
C GLU A 100 -26.61 -7.17 12.48
N ASP A 101 -25.31 -7.38 12.76
CA ASP A 101 -24.79 -7.56 14.12
C ASP A 101 -24.11 -6.29 14.69
N HIS A 102 -23.94 -5.24 13.87
CA HIS A 102 -23.14 -4.06 14.19
C HIS A 102 -21.69 -4.38 14.63
N VAL A 103 -21.16 -5.50 14.15
CA VAL A 103 -19.80 -5.97 14.44
C VAL A 103 -18.87 -5.61 13.28
N ILE A 104 -17.65 -5.18 13.61
CA ILE A 104 -16.59 -4.96 12.62
C ILE A 104 -16.01 -6.33 12.25
N LYS A 105 -16.18 -6.73 10.99
CA LYS A 105 -15.60 -7.95 10.43
C LYS A 105 -14.41 -7.59 9.54
N SER A 106 -13.34 -8.40 9.63
CA SER A 106 -12.24 -8.36 8.67
C SER A 106 -12.73 -8.97 7.36
N ILE A 107 -12.46 -8.30 6.23
CA ILE A 107 -12.81 -8.78 4.88
C ILE A 107 -11.56 -9.08 4.04
N GLY A 108 -10.38 -8.89 4.61
CA GLY A 108 -9.12 -9.14 3.95
C GLY A 108 -7.94 -8.38 4.53
N SER A 109 -6.78 -8.59 3.93
CA SER A 109 -5.56 -7.87 4.26
C SER A 109 -4.79 -7.48 3.00
N ILE A 110 -4.10 -6.36 3.10
CA ILE A 110 -3.29 -5.79 2.03
C ILE A 110 -1.89 -5.57 2.57
N MET A 111 -0.92 -5.98 1.77
CA MET A 111 0.50 -5.72 2.02
C MET A 111 1.17 -5.21 0.74
N THR A 112 1.98 -4.16 0.87
CA THR A 112 2.79 -3.65 -0.24
C THR A 112 4.22 -3.40 0.20
N SER A 113 5.14 -3.46 -0.75
CA SER A 113 6.50 -2.91 -0.62
C SER A 113 6.48 -1.39 -0.35
N ILE A 114 7.63 -0.83 0.06
CA ILE A 114 7.81 0.62 0.25
C ILE A 114 7.62 1.39 -1.07
N GLU A 115 8.07 0.82 -2.18
CA GLU A 115 8.01 1.45 -3.50
C GLU A 115 6.68 1.21 -4.22
N PHE A 116 5.77 0.44 -3.61
CA PHE A 116 4.50 0.02 -4.19
C PHE A 116 4.64 -0.80 -5.49
N ASP A 117 5.82 -1.32 -5.76
CA ASP A 117 6.13 -2.13 -6.94
C ASP A 117 5.73 -3.59 -6.75
N LYS A 118 5.60 -4.04 -5.50
CA LYS A 118 5.11 -5.36 -5.08
C LYS A 118 3.90 -5.26 -4.16
N VAL A 119 2.92 -6.12 -4.39
CA VAL A 119 1.65 -6.19 -3.66
C VAL A 119 1.27 -7.64 -3.39
N TRP A 120 0.78 -7.90 -2.19
CA TRP A 120 0.16 -9.15 -1.77
C TRP A 120 -1.17 -8.87 -1.07
N LEU A 121 -2.21 -9.63 -1.42
CA LEU A 121 -3.58 -9.45 -0.94
C LEU A 121 -4.18 -10.79 -0.56
N GLN A 122 -5.02 -10.76 0.47
CA GLN A 122 -5.98 -11.80 0.78
C GLN A 122 -7.34 -11.13 0.94
N LEU A 123 -8.34 -11.52 0.15
CA LEU A 123 -9.63 -10.84 0.07
C LEU A 123 -10.76 -11.87 0.06
N ASP A 124 -11.75 -11.69 0.92
CA ASP A 124 -12.88 -12.62 1.01
C ASP A 124 -13.72 -12.60 -0.29
N ASP A 125 -13.88 -11.43 -0.92
CA ASP A 125 -14.61 -11.31 -2.19
C ASP A 125 -13.95 -12.11 -3.33
N ILE A 126 -12.63 -12.34 -3.29
CA ILE A 126 -11.93 -13.20 -4.26
C ILE A 126 -12.33 -14.66 -4.06
N ASN A 127 -12.45 -15.08 -2.80
CA ASN A 127 -12.91 -16.42 -2.46
C ASN A 127 -14.34 -16.64 -2.95
N GLU A 128 -15.22 -15.68 -2.73
CA GLU A 128 -16.61 -15.72 -3.21
C GLU A 128 -16.69 -15.73 -4.74
N LYS A 129 -15.98 -14.81 -5.42
CA LYS A 129 -16.01 -14.66 -6.89
C LYS A 129 -15.51 -15.89 -7.62
N TYR A 130 -14.50 -16.56 -7.07
CA TYR A 130 -13.83 -17.70 -7.72
C TYR A 130 -14.11 -19.05 -7.06
N ASN A 131 -14.99 -19.09 -6.06
CA ASN A 131 -15.31 -20.28 -5.27
C ASN A 131 -14.05 -20.97 -4.71
N LEU A 132 -13.19 -20.17 -4.07
CA LEU A 132 -11.94 -20.61 -3.43
C LEU A 132 -12.13 -20.69 -1.92
N ILE A 133 -11.39 -21.59 -1.26
CA ILE A 133 -11.33 -21.67 0.20
C ILE A 133 -10.39 -20.59 0.73
N GLU A 134 -9.18 -20.56 0.18
CA GLU A 134 -8.18 -19.52 0.43
C GLU A 134 -7.55 -19.06 -0.87
N GLY A 135 -7.93 -17.86 -1.28
CA GLY A 135 -7.45 -17.15 -2.45
C GLY A 135 -6.54 -16.00 -2.06
N TYR A 136 -5.43 -15.91 -2.78
CA TYR A 136 -4.42 -14.88 -2.62
C TYR A 136 -4.27 -14.15 -3.95
N VAL A 137 -3.90 -12.88 -3.90
CA VAL A 137 -3.56 -12.11 -5.09
C VAL A 137 -2.20 -11.49 -4.89
N SER A 138 -1.31 -11.63 -5.86
CA SER A 138 0.02 -11.02 -5.78
C SER A 138 0.45 -10.43 -7.10
N GLY A 139 1.18 -9.33 -7.05
CA GLY A 139 1.73 -8.67 -8.23
C GLY A 139 3.07 -8.00 -7.92
N PRO A 140 4.01 -7.97 -8.87
CA PRO A 140 3.95 -8.53 -10.22
C PRO A 140 4.27 -10.03 -10.26
N ALA A 141 3.30 -10.87 -10.63
CA ALA A 141 3.48 -12.33 -10.71
C ALA A 141 2.80 -12.89 -11.96
N LYS A 142 3.47 -13.84 -12.61
CA LYS A 142 2.95 -14.61 -13.75
C LYS A 142 2.37 -15.97 -13.35
N ASN A 143 2.68 -16.44 -12.16
CA ASN A 143 2.21 -17.72 -11.66
C ASN A 143 2.19 -17.76 -10.13
N MET A 144 1.63 -18.85 -9.58
CA MET A 144 1.53 -19.07 -8.13
C MET A 144 2.89 -19.08 -7.41
N GLU A 145 3.93 -19.63 -8.04
CA GLU A 145 5.28 -19.69 -7.44
C GLU A 145 5.87 -18.28 -7.28
N GLU A 146 5.80 -17.46 -8.33
CA GLU A 146 6.17 -16.05 -8.30
C GLU A 146 5.32 -15.27 -7.26
N GLY A 147 4.02 -15.53 -7.20
CA GLY A 147 3.11 -14.90 -6.24
C GLY A 147 3.50 -15.16 -4.78
N ASN A 148 3.80 -16.42 -4.44
CA ASN A 148 4.29 -16.78 -3.11
C ASN A 148 5.67 -16.16 -2.80
N GLY A 149 6.54 -16.05 -3.80
CA GLY A 149 7.82 -15.35 -3.69
C GLY A 149 7.65 -13.87 -3.32
N ILE A 150 6.62 -13.21 -3.87
CA ILE A 150 6.34 -11.79 -3.58
C ILE A 150 5.99 -11.58 -2.12
N ALA A 151 5.08 -12.38 -1.56
CA ALA A 151 4.69 -12.28 -0.14
C ALA A 151 5.93 -12.31 0.77
N THR A 152 6.84 -13.25 0.49
CA THR A 152 8.09 -13.43 1.24
C THR A 152 9.01 -12.22 1.04
N SER A 153 9.18 -11.74 -0.19
CA SER A 153 10.06 -10.60 -0.49
C SER A 153 9.63 -9.31 0.21
N ILE A 154 8.31 -9.06 0.32
CA ILE A 154 7.79 -7.87 1.02
C ILE A 154 8.07 -7.97 2.53
N ILE A 155 7.92 -9.16 3.12
CA ILE A 155 8.20 -9.37 4.55
C ILE A 155 9.69 -9.21 4.85
N GLU A 156 10.55 -9.77 4.01
CA GLU A 156 12.01 -9.69 4.16
C GLU A 156 12.59 -8.32 3.80
N GLY A 157 11.82 -7.46 3.12
CA GLY A 157 12.28 -6.15 2.65
C GLY A 157 13.34 -6.26 1.54
N ARG A 158 13.26 -7.31 0.70
CA ARG A 158 14.18 -7.48 -0.44
C ARG A 158 13.61 -6.77 -1.67
N GLU A 159 14.43 -5.91 -2.27
CA GLU A 159 14.23 -5.32 -3.61
C GLU A 159 14.11 -6.41 -4.69
#